data_AF-A0AAP8N736-F1
#
_entry.id   AF-A0AAP8N736-F1
#
_cell.length_a   1.000
_cell.length_b   1.000
_cell.length_c   1.000
_cell.angle_alpha   90.00
_cell.angle_beta   90.00
_cell.angle_gamma   90.00
#
_symmetry.space_group_name_H-M   'P 1'
#
loop_
_entity.id
_entity.type
_entity.pdbx_description
1 polymer ?
#
loop_
_entity_poly.entity_id
_entity_poly.type
_entity_poly.pdbx_seq_one_letter_code
_entity_poly.pdbx_strand_id
1 'polypeptide(L)'
;LGLMLLALHMLGSTLAEVEGTPIFQLIMQSLEGDLVIALLVALILTWLCHSSVAVVLLIVSLAATGMLSASTIVALVLGVNIGGALPSVIN
;
A
#
# COMPACT_ATOMS: atom_id res chain seq x y z
N LEU A 1 20.18 20.38 -5.83
CA LEU A 1 20.43 19.40 -4.75
C LEU A 1 19.89 19.89 -3.40
N GLY A 2 20.30 21.05 -2.87
CA GLY A 2 19.77 21.58 -1.60
C GLY A 2 18.23 21.68 -1.53
N LEU A 3 17.60 22.24 -2.57
CA LEU A 3 16.12 22.34 -2.65
C LEU A 3 15.43 20.97 -2.84
N MET A 4 16.08 20.03 -3.52
CA MET A 4 15.55 18.67 -3.71
C MET A 4 15.58 17.89 -2.39
N LEU A 5 16.69 17.99 -1.64
CA LEU A 5 16.80 17.39 -0.31
C LEU A 5 15.82 18.04 0.68
N LEU A 6 15.62 19.35 0.60
CA LEU A 6 14.60 20.06 1.38
C LEU A 6 13.19 19.56 1.06
N ALA A 7 12.85 19.42 -0.23
CA ALA A 7 11.55 18.89 -0.65
C ALA A 7 11.33 17.45 -0.17
N LEU A 8 12.37 16.60 -0.25
CA LEU A 8 12.30 15.22 0.25
C LEU A 8 12.14 15.16 1.78
N HIS A 9 12.81 16.06 2.50
CA HIS A 9 12.65 16.21 3.94
C HIS A 9 11.22 16.66 4.32
N MET A 10 10.67 17.64 3.62
CA MET A 10 9.30 18.11 3.85
C MET A 10 8.27 17.02 3.54
N LEU A 11 8.47 16.25 2.46
CA LEU A 11 7.63 15.09 2.17
C LEU A 11 7.69 14.06 3.31
N GLY A 12 8.89 13.73 3.79
CA GLY A 12 9.08 12.83 4.92
C GLY A 12 8.37 13.30 6.19
N SER A 13 8.50 14.58 6.55
CA SER A 13 7.83 15.12 7.75
C SER A 13 6.31 15.12 7.61
N THR A 14 5.77 15.46 6.43
CA THR A 14 4.31 15.42 6.20
C THR A 14 3.75 14.01 6.24
N LEU A 15 4.50 13.02 5.73
CA LEU A 15 4.07 11.62 5.78
C LEU A 15 4.08 11.09 7.22
N ALA A 16 5.07 11.47 8.02
CA ALA A 16 5.11 11.14 9.44
C ALA A 16 3.92 11.75 10.23
N GLU A 17 3.49 12.97 9.89
CA GLU A 17 2.29 13.57 10.47
C GLU A 17 1.02 12.78 10.09
N VAL A 18 0.92 12.33 8.83
CA VAL A 18 -0.21 11.52 8.35
C VAL A 18 -0.27 10.18 9.08
N GLU A 19 0.86 9.51 9.29
CA GLU A 19 0.94 8.24 10.03
C GLU A 19 0.42 8.36 11.47
N GLY A 20 0.62 9.53 12.10
CA GLY A 20 0.13 9.82 13.44
C GLY A 20 -1.38 10.09 13.52
N THR A 21 -2.07 10.26 12.39
CA THR A 21 -3.50 10.58 12.41
C THR A 21 -4.37 9.37 12.77
N PRO A 22 -5.49 9.58 13.50
CA PRO A 22 -6.40 8.49 13.83
C PRO A 22 -7.01 7.84 12.59
N ILE A 23 -7.15 8.59 11.49
CA ILE A 23 -7.67 8.08 10.22
C ILE A 23 -6.71 7.07 9.60
N PHE A 24 -5.41 7.39 9.52
CA PHE A 24 -4.42 6.46 8.99
C PHE A 24 -4.36 5.17 9.83
N GLN A 25 -4.36 5.32 11.15
CA GLN A 25 -4.40 4.17 12.06
C GLN A 25 -5.68 3.33 11.88
N LEU A 26 -6.84 3.96 11.69
CA LEU A 26 -8.11 3.26 11.47
C LEU A 26 -8.10 2.46 10.17
N ILE A 27 -7.55 3.04 9.09
CA ILE A 27 -7.40 2.37 7.80
C ILE A 27 -6.47 1.17 7.97
N MET A 28 -5.32 1.38 8.62
CA MET A 28 -4.34 0.31 8.81
C MET A 28 -4.87 -0.80 9.70
N GLN A 29 -5.61 -0.48 10.77
CA GLN A 29 -6.30 -1.46 11.62
C GLN A 29 -7.38 -2.24 10.89
N SER A 30 -8.08 -1.61 9.94
CA SER A 30 -9.10 -2.28 9.13
C SER A 30 -8.46 -3.22 8.10
N LEU A 31 -7.26 -2.87 7.63
CA LEU A 31 -6.48 -3.66 6.68
C LEU A 31 -5.74 -4.81 7.38
N GLU A 32 -5.29 -4.57 8.61
CA GLU A 32 -4.53 -5.51 9.41
C GLU A 32 -5.46 -6.53 10.09
N GLY A 33 -5.14 -7.82 9.90
CA GLY A 33 -5.92 -8.92 10.49
C GLY A 33 -7.09 -9.42 9.63
N ASP A 34 -7.56 -8.62 8.66
CA ASP A 34 -8.54 -9.08 7.65
C ASP A 34 -7.87 -9.34 6.30
N LEU A 35 -7.48 -10.60 6.08
CA LEU A 35 -6.78 -11.04 4.87
C LEU A 35 -7.61 -10.85 3.60
N VAL A 36 -8.94 -10.93 3.70
CA VAL A 36 -9.83 -10.79 2.55
C VAL A 36 -9.89 -9.33 2.12
N ILE A 37 -10.05 -8.42 3.08
CA ILE A 37 -10.02 -6.97 2.81
C ILE A 37 -8.65 -6.57 2.24
N ALA A 38 -7.55 -7.03 2.84
CA ALA A 38 -6.21 -6.77 2.36
C ALA A 38 -6.01 -7.21 0.90
N LEU A 39 -6.43 -8.43 0.56
CA LEU A 39 -6.37 -8.95 -0.80
C LEU A 39 -7.19 -8.10 -1.77
N LEU A 40 -8.44 -7.77 -1.42
CA LEU A 40 -9.33 -7.00 -2.29
C LEU A 40 -8.81 -5.57 -2.54
N VAL A 41 -8.27 -4.92 -1.50
CA VAL A 41 -7.68 -3.58 -1.62
C VAL A 41 -6.51 -3.60 -2.59
N ALA A 42 -5.57 -4.53 -2.44
CA ALA A 42 -4.42 -4.64 -3.35
C ALA A 42 -4.83 -5.01 -4.78
N LEU A 43 -5.85 -5.86 -4.93
CA LEU A 43 -6.41 -6.23 -6.23
C LEU A 43 -7.01 -5.01 -6.95
N ILE A 44 -7.89 -4.26 -6.28
CA ILE A 44 -8.54 -3.08 -6.85
C ILE A 44 -7.49 -2.01 -7.18
N LEU A 45 -6.55 -1.78 -6.26
CA LEU A 45 -5.49 -0.80 -6.46
C LEU A 45 -4.60 -1.16 -7.65
N THR A 46 -4.23 -2.44 -7.79
CA THR A 46 -3.42 -2.90 -8.92
C THR A 46 -4.15 -2.77 -10.24
N TRP A 47 -5.44 -3.11 -10.27
CA TRP A 47 -6.27 -2.95 -11.43
C TRP A 47 -6.38 -1.48 -11.87
N LEU A 48 -6.64 -0.56 -10.93
CA LEU A 48 -6.71 0.87 -11.18
C LEU A 48 -5.37 1.47 -11.63
N CYS A 49 -4.28 1.06 -10.99
CA CYS A 49 -2.94 1.53 -11.33
C CYS A 49 -2.37 0.89 -12.60
N HIS A 50 -3.00 -0.17 -13.12
CA HIS A 50 -2.49 -1.01 -14.23
C HIS A 50 -1.02 -1.46 -14.07
N SER A 51 -0.50 -1.43 -12.83
CA SER A 51 0.92 -1.63 -12.54
C SER A 51 1.10 -2.35 -11.21
N SER A 52 1.39 -3.66 -11.29
CA SER A 52 1.66 -4.49 -10.12
C SER A 52 2.92 -4.03 -9.36
N VAL A 53 3.96 -3.57 -10.07
CA VAL A 53 5.22 -3.14 -9.44
C VAL A 53 5.01 -1.89 -8.58
N ALA A 54 4.26 -0.91 -9.08
CA ALA A 54 3.97 0.30 -8.30
C ALA A 54 3.24 -0.04 -6.98
N VAL A 55 2.28 -0.96 -7.04
CA VAL A 55 1.53 -1.39 -5.84
C VAL A 55 2.40 -2.22 -4.90
N VAL A 56 3.29 -3.07 -5.40
CA VAL A 56 4.27 -3.80 -4.55
C VAL A 56 5.18 -2.81 -3.82
N LEU A 57 5.68 -1.77 -4.49
CA LEU A 57 6.52 -0.75 -3.84
C LEU A 57 5.76 -0.01 -2.73
N LEU A 58 4.48 0.28 -2.95
CA LEU A 58 3.61 0.84 -1.92
C LEU A 58 3.45 -0.13 -0.73
N ILE A 59 3.19 -1.41 -0.98
CA ILE A 59 3.08 -2.42 0.08
C ILE A 59 4.39 -2.52 0.87
N VAL A 60 5.55 -2.49 0.20
CA VAL A 60 6.86 -2.49 0.87
C VAL A 60 7.05 -1.24 1.73
N SER A 61 6.64 -0.06 1.24
CA SER A 61 6.67 1.18 2.03
C SER A 61 5.79 1.10 3.27
N LEU A 62 4.60 0.50 3.15
CA LEU A 62 3.69 0.29 4.27
C LEU A 62 4.20 -0.78 5.24
N ALA A 63 4.83 -1.85 4.75
CA ALA A 63 5.45 -2.86 5.59
C ALA A 63 6.62 -2.30 6.40
N ALA A 64 7.34 -1.31 5.87
CA ALA A 64 8.43 -0.63 6.56
C ALA A 64 7.99 0.16 7.80
N THR A 65 6.70 0.50 7.94
CA THR A 65 6.15 1.13 9.16
C THR A 65 6.00 0.14 10.32
N GLY A 66 6.07 -1.17 10.04
CA GLY A 66 5.89 -2.23 11.03
C GLY A 66 4.44 -2.46 11.47
N MET A 67 3.47 -1.79 10.85
CA MET A 67 2.05 -1.90 11.21
C MET A 67 1.34 -3.11 10.59
N LEU A 68 1.97 -3.78 9.61
CA LEU A 68 1.40 -4.93 8.92
C LEU A 68 2.06 -6.23 9.36
N SER A 69 1.27 -7.26 9.65
CA SER A 69 1.78 -8.62 9.86
C SER A 69 2.21 -9.27 8.55
N ALA A 70 3.08 -10.28 8.67
CA ALA A 70 3.52 -11.08 7.53
C ALA A 70 2.34 -11.69 6.74
N SER A 71 1.27 -12.11 7.44
CA SER A 71 0.06 -12.64 6.82
C SER A 71 -0.67 -11.61 5.97
N THR A 72 -0.82 -10.38 6.47
CA THR A 72 -1.46 -9.28 5.72
C THR A 72 -0.63 -8.91 4.50
N ILE A 73 0.70 -8.84 4.63
CA ILE A 73 1.62 -8.57 3.52
C ILE A 73 1.48 -9.64 2.42
N VAL A 74 1.44 -10.92 2.80
CA VAL A 74 1.23 -12.01 1.84
C VAL A 74 -0.14 -11.88 1.15
N ALA A 75 -1.20 -11.57 1.89
CA ALA A 75 -2.54 -11.35 1.32
C ALA A 75 -2.56 -10.18 0.33
N LEU A 76 -1.89 -9.07 0.64
CA LEU A 76 -1.73 -7.92 -0.26
C LEU A 76 -1.01 -8.33 -1.55
N VAL A 77 0.12 -9.04 -1.45
CA VAL A 77 0.88 -9.51 -2.63
C VAL A 77 0.07 -10.48 -3.48
N LEU A 78 -0.76 -11.34 -2.87
CA LEU A 78 -1.70 -12.19 -3.59
C LEU A 78 -2.73 -11.34 -4.36
N GLY A 79 -3.29 -10.32 -3.70
CA GLY A 79 -4.19 -9.35 -4.33
C GLY A 79 -3.58 -8.66 -5.54
N VAL A 80 -2.31 -8.24 -5.44
CA VAL A 80 -1.58 -7.63 -6.58
C VAL A 80 -1.51 -8.56 -7.78
N ASN A 81 -1.16 -9.83 -7.58
CA ASN A 81 -1.06 -10.79 -8.69
C ASN A 81 -2.42 -11.02 -9.36
N ILE A 82 -3.49 -11.12 -8.57
CA ILE A 82 -4.85 -11.28 -9.11
C ILE A 82 -5.28 -10.02 -9.85
N GLY A 83 -5.07 -8.83 -9.27
CA GLY A 83 -5.43 -7.55 -9.88
C GLY A 83 -4.70 -7.29 -11.20
N GLY A 84 -3.45 -7.70 -11.31
CA GLY A 84 -2.68 -7.62 -12.56
C GLY A 84 -3.17 -8.58 -13.66
N ALA A 85 -3.81 -9.69 -13.28
CA ALA A 85 -4.38 -10.65 -14.22
C ALA A 85 -5.81 -10.26 -14.68
N LEU A 86 -6.53 -9.43 -13.91
CA LEU A 86 -7.89 -9.00 -14.23
C LEU A 86 -8.03 -8.39 -15.63
N PRO A 87 -7.19 -7.43 -16.08
CA PRO A 87 -7.32 -6.83 -17.42
C PRO A 87 -7.37 -7.84 -18.56
N SER A 88 -6.74 -9.02 -18.42
CA SER A 88 -6.75 -10.09 -19.43
C SER A 88 -8.01 -10.96 -19.41
N VAL A 89 -8.85 -10.87 -18.39
CA VAL A 89 -10.11 -11.62 -18.27
C VAL A 89 -11.30 -10.78 -18.76
N ILE A 90 -11.24 -9.47 -18.57
CA ILE A 90 -12.30 -8.51 -18.95
C ILE A 90 -12.15 -7.96 -20.37
N ASN A 91 -11.03 -8.20 -21.06
CA ASN A 91 -10.73 -7.70 -22.41
C ASN A 91 -10.37 -8.87 -23.32
#